data_AF-A0A5C5T2K3-F1
#
_entry.id   AF-A0A5C5T2K3-F1
#
_cell.length_a   1.000
_cell.length_b   1.000
_cell.length_c   1.000
_cell.angle_alpha   90.00
_cell.angle_beta   90.00
_cell.angle_gamma   90.00
#
_symmetry.space_group_name_H-M   'P 1'
#
loop_
_entity.id
_entity.type
_entity.pdbx_description
1 polymer ?
#
loop_
_entity_poly.entity_id
_entity_poly.type
_entity_poly.pdbx_seq_one_letter_code
_entity_poly.pdbx_strand_id
1 'polypeptide(L)'
;MKRQLTLTEAKNEIQSLETFVQIVENYEPKTLQEEIYKFYAITGSIPKTAALINEKRVQNMLTPIDTVLVTEAIKSKPIDQLHRIIRSGYMTKTRHMRKK
;
A
#
# COMPACT_ATOMS: atom_id res chain seq x y z
N MET A 1 9.20 -23.85 -1.62
CA MET A 1 10.64 -23.95 -1.30
C MET A 1 11.21 -22.55 -1.18
N LYS A 2 11.93 -22.22 -0.10
CA LYS A 2 12.70 -20.98 -0.04
C LYS A 2 13.84 -21.09 -1.06
N ARG A 3 13.90 -20.15 -2.01
CA ARG A 3 15.03 -20.04 -2.96
C ARG A 3 16.30 -19.74 -2.16
N GLN A 4 17.42 -20.41 -2.45
CA GLN A 4 18.72 -20.00 -1.91
C GLN A 4 19.09 -18.64 -2.56
N LEU A 5 19.33 -17.62 -1.73
CA LEU A 5 19.79 -16.31 -2.20
C LEU A 5 21.30 -16.24 -2.21
N THR A 6 21.86 -15.52 -3.18
CA THR A 6 23.26 -15.09 -3.15
C THR A 6 23.44 -13.97 -2.11
N LEU A 7 24.67 -13.78 -1.61
CA LEU A 7 24.98 -12.67 -0.69
C LEU A 7 24.60 -11.30 -1.27
N THR A 8 24.84 -11.10 -2.57
CA THR A 8 24.51 -9.84 -3.26
C THR A 8 23.00 -9.61 -3.32
N GLU A 9 22.21 -10.64 -3.63
CA GLU A 9 20.75 -10.52 -3.63
C GLU A 9 20.21 -10.24 -2.22
N ALA A 10 20.75 -10.91 -1.19
CA ALA A 10 20.35 -10.67 0.20
C ALA A 10 20.63 -9.22 0.64
N LYS A 11 21.81 -8.67 0.29
CA LYS A 11 22.14 -7.26 0.57
C LYS A 11 21.19 -6.29 -0.15
N ASN A 12 20.88 -6.55 -1.41
CA ASN A 12 19.96 -5.72 -2.18
C ASN A 12 18.53 -5.78 -1.63
N GLU A 13 18.10 -6.94 -1.13
CA GLU A 13 16.80 -7.11 -0.48
C GLU A 13 16.72 -6.30 0.82
N ILE A 14 17.75 -6.36 1.67
CA ILE A 14 17.84 -5.52 2.89
C ILE A 14 17.73 -4.04 2.53
N GLN A 15 18.55 -3.56 1.59
CA GLN A 15 18.53 -2.16 1.15
C GLN A 15 17.14 -1.74 0.64
N SER A 16 16.46 -2.62 -0.11
CA SER A 16 15.13 -2.35 -0.65
C SER A 16 14.07 -2.27 0.46
N LEU A 17 14.17 -3.13 1.46
CA LEU A 17 13.28 -3.14 2.63
C LEU A 17 13.47 -1.89 3.48
N GLU A 18 14.72 -1.52 3.77
CA GLU A 18 15.05 -0.27 4.50
C GLU A 18 14.52 0.95 3.76
N THR A 19 14.70 1.00 2.44
CA THR A 19 14.17 2.09 1.60
C THR A 19 12.64 2.16 1.69
N PHE A 20 11.96 1.00 1.64
CA PHE A 20 10.50 0.95 1.79
C PHE A 20 10.04 1.46 3.15
N VAL A 21 10.69 1.04 4.24
CA VAL A 21 10.40 1.51 5.61
C VAL A 21 10.52 3.03 5.67
N GLN A 22 11.64 3.58 5.19
CA GLN A 22 11.88 5.03 5.17
C GLN A 22 10.81 5.79 4.38
N ILE A 23 10.39 5.27 3.22
CA ILE A 23 9.33 5.90 2.43
C ILE A 23 8.03 5.93 3.23
N VAL A 24 7.63 4.82 3.85
CA VAL A 24 6.33 4.72 4.56
C VAL A 24 6.31 5.58 5.82
N GLU A 25 7.40 5.60 6.59
CA GLU A 25 7.49 6.37 7.83
C GLU A 25 7.47 7.88 7.57
N ASN A 26 8.23 8.35 6.57
CA ASN A 26 8.32 9.76 6.21
C ASN A 26 7.19 10.24 5.29
N TYR A 27 6.26 9.36 4.89
CA TYR A 27 5.17 9.74 4.01
C TYR A 27 4.15 10.63 4.74
N GLU A 28 3.97 11.86 4.27
CA GLU A 28 3.00 12.81 4.81
C GLU A 28 1.80 12.96 3.85
N PRO A 29 0.67 12.28 4.12
CA PRO A 29 -0.49 12.34 3.27
C PRO A 29 -1.20 13.69 3.43
N LYS A 30 -1.49 14.34 2.30
CA LYS A 30 -2.24 15.61 2.20
C LYS A 30 -3.63 15.39 1.62
N THR A 31 -3.83 14.30 0.89
CA THR A 31 -5.13 13.94 0.30
C THR A 31 -5.63 12.59 0.84
N LEU A 32 -6.93 12.35 0.67
CA LEU A 32 -7.54 11.06 1.01
C LEU A 32 -6.89 9.89 0.27
N GLN A 33 -6.50 10.09 -0.99
CA GLN A 33 -5.83 9.05 -1.79
C GLN A 33 -4.45 8.71 -1.22
N GLU A 34 -3.68 9.73 -0.85
CA GLU A 34 -2.37 9.55 -0.20
C GLU A 34 -2.53 8.88 1.17
N GLU A 35 -3.57 9.21 1.93
CA GLU A 35 -3.86 8.55 3.21
C GLU A 35 -4.19 7.06 3.02
N ILE A 36 -4.95 6.72 1.96
CA ILE A 36 -5.18 5.33 1.53
C ILE A 36 -3.84 4.64 1.22
N TYR A 37 -2.93 5.30 0.49
CA TYR A 37 -1.64 4.71 0.14
C TYR A 37 -0.80 4.40 1.38
N LYS A 38 -0.73 5.35 2.33
CA LYS A 38 0.00 5.16 3.60
C LYS A 38 -0.56 4.01 4.41
N PHE A 39 -1.88 4.00 4.65
CA PHE A 39 -2.49 2.95 5.47
C PHE A 39 -2.48 1.58 4.81
N TYR A 40 -2.61 1.53 3.49
CA TYR A 40 -2.47 0.27 2.77
C TYR A 40 -1.03 -0.26 2.82
N ALA A 41 -0.01 0.62 2.74
CA ALA A 41 1.38 0.22 2.91
C ALA A 41 1.66 -0.39 4.30
N ILE A 42 1.04 0.16 5.34
CA ILE A 42 1.16 -0.34 6.73
C ILE A 42 0.39 -1.64 6.94
N THR A 43 -0.84 -1.74 6.43
CA THR A 43 -1.75 -2.84 6.78
C THR A 43 -1.77 -4.00 5.78
N GLY A 44 -1.43 -3.74 4.51
CA GLY A 44 -1.53 -4.70 3.40
C GLY A 44 -2.94 -5.25 3.13
N SER A 45 -3.98 -4.60 3.67
CA SER A 45 -5.36 -5.11 3.69
C SER A 45 -6.38 -4.00 3.44
N ILE A 46 -7.09 -4.10 2.32
CA ILE A 46 -8.17 -3.17 1.92
C ILE A 46 -9.20 -2.94 3.05
N PRO A 47 -9.81 -3.98 3.67
CA PRO A 47 -10.81 -3.74 4.72
C PRO A 47 -10.22 -3.06 5.96
N LYS A 48 -8.97 -3.39 6.35
CA LYS A 48 -8.30 -2.71 7.48
C LYS A 48 -7.98 -1.26 7.15
N THR A 49 -7.54 -0.98 5.92
CA THR A 49 -7.29 0.39 5.43
C THR A 49 -8.58 1.22 5.49
N ALA A 50 -9.70 0.69 4.99
CA ALA A 50 -10.99 1.38 5.05
C ALA A 50 -11.44 1.64 6.49
N ALA A 51 -11.30 0.65 7.39
CA ALA A 51 -11.66 0.79 8.80
C ALA A 51 -10.86 1.91 9.50
N LEU A 52 -9.53 1.91 9.38
CA LEU A 52 -8.67 2.93 10.00
C LEU A 52 -8.97 4.35 9.49
N ILE A 53 -9.25 4.49 8.19
CA ILE A 53 -9.62 5.78 7.61
C ILE A 53 -11.00 6.20 8.11
N ASN A 54 -11.96 5.27 8.18
CA ASN A 54 -13.31 5.58 8.67
C ASN A 54 -13.32 5.97 10.14
N GLU A 55 -12.51 5.34 11.00
CA GLU A 55 -12.33 5.74 12.39
C GLU A 55 -11.91 7.22 12.49
N LYS A 56 -10.91 7.63 11.71
CA LYS A 56 -10.48 9.04 11.64
C LYS A 56 -11.54 9.96 11.06
N ARG A 57 -12.27 9.52 10.04
CA ARG A 57 -13.29 10.33 9.37
C ARG A 57 -14.51 10.56 10.25
N VAL A 58 -14.93 9.55 11.02
CA VAL A 58 -16.01 9.67 12.02
C VAL A 58 -15.64 10.70 13.08
N GLN A 59 -14.40 10.71 13.57
CA GLN A 59 -13.92 11.74 14.52
C GLN A 59 -14.02 13.16 13.96
N ASN A 60 -13.89 13.33 12.64
CA ASN A 60 -13.99 14.61 11.94
C ASN A 60 -15.38 14.88 11.34
N MET A 61 -16.39 14.08 11.70
CA MET A 61 -17.75 14.13 11.12
C MET A 61 -17.80 14.08 9.58
N LEU A 62 -16.85 13.37 8.97
CA LEU A 62 -16.76 13.15 7.52
C LEU A 62 -17.47 11.85 7.13
N THR A 63 -17.94 11.80 5.88
CA THR A 63 -18.56 10.60 5.31
C THR A 63 -17.58 9.42 5.25
N PRO A 64 -18.01 8.20 5.62
CA PRO A 64 -17.17 7.02 5.53
C PRO A 64 -16.89 6.66 4.06
N ILE A 65 -15.77 5.97 3.84
CA ILE A 65 -15.36 5.43 2.56
C ILE A 65 -15.60 3.92 2.50
N ASP A 66 -15.80 3.41 1.29
CA ASP A 66 -15.95 2.00 1.02
C ASP A 66 -14.63 1.37 0.51
N THR A 67 -14.52 0.07 0.70
CA THR A 67 -13.47 -0.82 0.17
C THR A 67 -13.32 -0.74 -1.35
N VAL A 68 -14.39 -0.43 -2.10
CA VAL A 68 -14.34 -0.20 -3.54
C VAL A 68 -13.45 1.00 -3.86
N LEU A 69 -13.66 2.12 -3.16
CA LEU A 69 -12.88 3.35 -3.34
C LEU A 69 -11.40 3.13 -2.99
N VAL A 70 -11.11 2.39 -1.92
CA VAL A 70 -9.73 2.00 -1.56
C VAL A 70 -9.07 1.20 -2.69
N THR A 71 -9.82 0.26 -3.27
CA THR A 71 -9.33 -0.59 -4.35
C THR A 71 -9.06 0.20 -5.62
N GLU A 72 -9.96 1.11 -5.97
CA GLU A 72 -9.81 2.00 -7.14
C GLU A 72 -8.62 2.94 -6.97
N ALA A 73 -8.44 3.53 -5.79
CA ALA A 73 -7.31 4.38 -5.47
C ALA A 73 -5.98 3.65 -5.70
N ILE A 74 -5.82 2.41 -5.21
CA ILE A 74 -4.59 1.61 -5.39
C ILE A 74 -4.38 1.18 -6.84
N LYS A 75 -5.45 0.93 -7.60
CA LYS A 75 -5.36 0.48 -9.00
C LYS A 75 -5.05 1.60 -9.97
N SER A 76 -5.37 2.84 -9.59
CA SER A 76 -5.22 4.04 -10.40
C SER A 76 -3.77 4.30 -10.85
N LYS A 77 -3.58 5.33 -11.67
CA LYS A 77 -2.26 5.67 -12.19
C LYS A 77 -1.34 6.08 -11.02
N PRO A 78 -0.12 5.52 -10.90
CA PRO A 78 0.83 5.92 -9.88
C PRO A 78 1.10 7.42 -9.94
N ILE A 79 0.98 8.08 -8.79
CA ILE A 79 1.23 9.52 -8.63
C ILE A 79 2.62 9.73 -8.01
N ASP A 80 2.98 8.89 -7.05
CA ASP A 80 4.25 8.97 -6.33
C ASP A 80 4.95 7.61 -6.21
N GLN A 81 6.09 7.61 -5.52
CA GLN A 81 6.93 6.44 -5.31
C GLN A 81 6.24 5.37 -4.44
N LEU A 82 5.56 5.77 -3.36
CA LEU A 82 4.88 4.84 -2.46
C LEU A 82 3.75 4.11 -3.19
N HIS A 83 2.91 4.86 -3.89
CA HIS A 83 1.81 4.35 -4.70
C HIS A 83 2.34 3.37 -5.77
N ARG A 84 3.46 3.68 -6.44
CA ARG A 84 4.08 2.77 -7.40
C ARG A 84 4.46 1.42 -6.77
N ILE A 85 5.04 1.43 -5.57
CA ILE A 85 5.46 0.22 -4.85
C ILE A 85 4.23 -0.61 -4.45
N ILE A 86 3.28 0.00 -3.73
CA ILE A 86 2.11 -0.73 -3.21
C ILE A 86 1.23 -1.27 -4.34
N ARG A 87 1.08 -0.51 -5.44
CA ARG A 87 0.31 -0.96 -6.60
C ARG A 87 0.96 -2.18 -7.23
N SER A 88 2.27 -2.16 -7.40
CA SER A 88 3.01 -3.30 -7.96
C SER A 88 2.85 -4.55 -7.09
N GLY A 89 2.93 -4.39 -5.76
CA GLY A 89 2.66 -5.47 -4.80
C GLY A 89 1.24 -5.99 -4.90
N TYR A 90 0.23 -5.10 -4.93
CA TYR A 90 -1.17 -5.47 -5.06
C TYR A 90 -1.47 -6.20 -6.39
N MET A 91 -0.93 -5.71 -7.50
CA MET A 91 -1.12 -6.31 -8.83
C MET A 91 -0.51 -7.71 -8.89
N THR A 92 0.67 -7.89 -8.28
CA THR A 92 1.33 -9.20 -8.18
C THR A 92 0.51 -10.15 -7.31
N LYS A 93 0.07 -9.70 -6.14
CA LYS A 93 -0.78 -10.47 -5.21
C LYS A 93 -2.07 -10.93 -5.87
N THR A 94 -2.74 -10.08 -6.64
CA THR A 94 -4.05 -10.39 -7.24
C THR A 94 -3.96 -10.97 -8.66
N ARG A 95 -2.75 -11.20 -9.20
CA ARG A 95 -2.53 -11.72 -10.56
C ARG A 95 -3.26 -13.04 -10.81
N HIS A 96 -3.23 -13.95 -9.84
CA HIS A 96 -3.86 -15.27 -9.94
C HIS A 96 -5.39 -15.19 -10.05
N MET A 97 -6.02 -14.16 -9.49
CA MET A 97 -7.46 -13.96 -9.52
C MET A 97 -7.97 -13.36 -10.85
N ARG A 98 -7.07 -12.82 -11.69
CA ARG A 98 -7.42 -12.12 -12.94
C ARG A 98 -7.27 -12.98 -14.19
N LYS A 99 -6.56 -14.10 -14.10
CA LYS A 99 -6.50 -15.08 -15.18
C LYS A 99 -7.78 -15.91 -15.11
N LYS A 100 -8.81 -15.47 -15.81
CA LYS A 100 -10.01 -16.23 -16.10
C LYS A 100 -10.15 -16.34 -17.62
#